data_AF-A0AAJ0AV91-F1
#
_entry.id   AF-A0AAJ0AV91-F1
#
_cell.length_a   1.000
_cell.length_b   1.000
_cell.length_c   1.000
_cell.angle_alpha   90.00
_cell.angle_beta   90.00
_cell.angle_gamma   90.00
#
_symmetry.space_group_name_H-M   'P 1'
#
loop_
_entity.id
_entity.type
_entity.pdbx_description
1 polymer ?
#
loop_
_entity_poly.entity_id
_entity_poly.type
_entity_poly.pdbx_seq_one_letter_code
_entity_poly.pdbx_strand_id
1 'polypeptide(L)'
;MYHQSPPSPPQVSIVDIFFPGFTGATAALRQLLDGNLDSYAGLLCICGLLVFCGKLLSRTVGGFVGTYLTSKTDVYDPDEAYDMLESWVSVQDFSRNAISSLARVDSRPGRAVSLVDSDIVDKKPLRFTPWGERLSFWYKGHRLTLQCTQNESSLFPRKSMTISCIGRSSKVLRDLMNECRLEYLKRSEGKTSIFEHHNNGWKKTTTRDVRPIETVIMNEELKQILLEDVRSFLDPEARSWYANRGLPYRRGYLMYGRPGTGKSSLSMSVAGCFGLDIYVVSLAAINDGHLNALFRELPQRCVVLLEDVDAVGTSLSRDIDADDLDSGSDVSRRSPKSHGSVSLSGLLNVLDGVASQDGRVLIMTTNHIEHLDDALIRSGRVDKKIEFQLADAVVARKLFCHVFEQSIEELLISEKRESNNQEVRQLAVQFASLIPELEFSPADILSFLLANRDSPSGVLAEVEEWVSSTRGERALRRGGAWVQSD
;
A
#
# COMPACT_ATOMS: atom_id res chain seq x y z
N MET A 1 1.79 31.30 -110.34
CA MET A 1 1.74 29.99 -109.66
C MET A 1 2.58 30.09 -108.39
N TYR A 2 1.94 29.78 -107.26
CA TYR A 2 2.47 29.55 -105.90
C TYR A 2 3.28 30.64 -105.19
N HIS A 3 2.54 31.52 -104.50
CA HIS A 3 3.00 32.21 -103.28
C HIS A 3 3.18 31.18 -102.14
N GLN A 4 4.38 31.12 -101.56
CA GLN A 4 4.62 30.50 -100.25
C GLN A 4 4.77 31.60 -99.19
N SER A 5 3.92 31.55 -98.18
CA SER A 5 3.98 32.42 -96.98
C SER A 5 5.09 31.95 -96.02
N PRO A 6 5.77 32.85 -95.28
CA PRO A 6 6.79 32.45 -94.32
C PRO A 6 6.17 31.84 -93.04
N PRO A 7 6.88 30.94 -92.33
CA PRO A 7 6.39 30.35 -91.09
C PRO A 7 6.40 31.37 -89.94
N SER A 8 5.36 31.34 -89.11
CA SER A 8 5.24 32.15 -87.89
C SER A 8 6.19 31.67 -86.77
N PRO A 9 6.69 32.56 -85.90
CA PRO A 9 7.54 32.18 -84.78
C PRO A 9 6.75 31.42 -83.69
N PRO A 10 7.41 30.55 -82.89
CA PRO A 10 6.75 29.78 -81.85
C PRO A 10 6.21 30.71 -80.75
N GLN A 11 4.90 30.65 -80.51
CA GLN A 11 4.27 31.39 -79.42
C GLN A 11 4.65 30.75 -78.07
N VAL A 12 5.50 31.42 -77.30
CA VAL A 12 5.78 31.05 -75.91
C VAL A 12 4.55 31.45 -75.08
N SER A 13 3.95 30.47 -74.40
CA SER A 13 2.79 30.70 -73.53
C SER A 13 3.22 31.53 -72.31
N ILE A 14 2.49 32.62 -72.01
CA ILE A 14 2.75 33.54 -70.88
C ILE A 14 2.86 32.80 -69.53
N VAL A 15 2.22 31.63 -69.41
CA VAL A 15 2.18 30.84 -68.17
C VAL A 15 3.52 30.18 -67.84
N ASP A 16 4.36 29.84 -68.83
CA ASP A 16 5.68 29.24 -68.60
C ASP A 16 6.71 30.22 -68.02
N ILE A 17 6.43 31.53 -68.09
CA ILE A 17 7.27 32.58 -67.49
C ILE A 17 7.11 32.58 -65.96
N PHE A 18 5.91 32.27 -65.46
CA PHE A 18 5.60 32.28 -64.02
C PHE A 18 5.78 30.90 -63.37
N PHE A 19 5.63 29.82 -64.14
CA PHE A 19 5.80 28.44 -63.66
C PHE A 19 6.61 27.64 -64.69
N PRO A 20 7.95 27.61 -64.58
CA PRO A 20 8.81 26.88 -65.51
C PRO A 20 8.44 25.39 -65.52
N GLY A 21 8.04 24.87 -66.69
CA GLY A 21 7.63 23.48 -66.87
C GLY A 21 6.13 23.22 -66.77
N PHE A 22 5.30 24.25 -66.58
CA PHE A 22 3.85 24.13 -66.54
C PHE A 22 3.24 23.71 -67.88
N THR A 23 3.78 24.19 -69.01
CA THR A 23 3.32 23.76 -70.34
C THR A 23 3.73 22.30 -70.62
N GLY A 24 4.88 21.85 -70.11
CA GLY A 24 5.29 20.45 -70.15
C GLY A 24 4.41 19.54 -69.29
N ALA A 25 4.05 19.98 -68.08
CA ALA A 25 3.16 19.27 -67.19
C ALA A 25 1.73 19.17 -67.75
N THR A 26 1.21 20.23 -68.38
CA THR A 26 -0.13 20.23 -69.00
C THR A 26 -0.19 19.46 -70.32
N ALA A 27 0.90 19.45 -71.11
CA ALA A 27 1.02 18.59 -72.29
C ALA A 27 1.07 17.10 -71.89
N ALA A 28 1.82 16.76 -70.84
CA ALA A 28 1.84 15.42 -70.26
C ALA A 28 0.47 15.03 -69.67
N LEU A 29 -0.22 15.97 -69.01
CA LEU A 29 -1.57 15.75 -68.46
C LEU A 29 -2.62 15.49 -69.57
N ARG A 30 -2.51 16.17 -70.72
CA ARG A 30 -3.36 15.92 -71.89
C ARG A 30 -3.06 14.56 -72.54
N GLN A 31 -1.78 14.20 -72.71
CA GLN A 31 -1.39 12.87 -73.16
C GLN A 31 -1.82 11.75 -72.20
N LEU A 32 -1.91 12.05 -70.90
CA LEU A 32 -2.41 11.14 -69.87
C LEU A 32 -3.93 10.90 -69.97
N LEU A 33 -4.70 11.90 -70.40
CA LEU A 33 -6.16 11.82 -70.57
C LEU A 33 -6.60 11.17 -71.90
N ASP A 34 -5.71 11.09 -72.90
CA ASP A 34 -6.00 10.54 -74.24
C ASP A 34 -6.01 8.98 -74.33
N GLY A 35 -6.04 8.27 -73.21
CA GLY A 35 -6.51 6.88 -73.16
C GLY A 35 -5.56 5.78 -73.67
N ASN A 36 -4.24 5.98 -73.61
CA ASN A 36 -3.27 4.90 -73.87
C ASN A 36 -2.98 4.07 -72.60
N LEU A 37 -2.88 2.74 -72.72
CA LEU A 37 -2.64 1.84 -71.57
C LEU A 37 -1.34 2.18 -70.80
N ASP A 38 -0.32 2.63 -71.52
CA ASP A 38 0.98 3.06 -70.95
C ASP A 38 0.87 4.37 -70.14
N SER A 39 -0.09 5.24 -70.47
CA SER A 39 -0.30 6.48 -69.72
C SER A 39 -0.98 6.21 -68.37
N TYR A 40 -1.92 5.25 -68.32
CA TYR A 40 -2.50 4.78 -67.05
C TYR A 40 -1.45 4.13 -66.13
N ALA A 41 -0.47 3.40 -66.68
CA ALA A 41 0.65 2.87 -65.90
C ALA A 41 1.52 3.98 -65.30
N GLY A 42 1.80 5.04 -66.06
CA GLY A 42 2.49 6.24 -65.56
C GLY A 42 1.74 6.94 -64.43
N LEU A 43 0.41 7.06 -64.54
CA LEU A 43 -0.43 7.67 -63.51
C LEU A 43 -0.47 6.85 -62.22
N LEU A 44 -0.55 5.52 -62.32
CA LEU A 44 -0.47 4.61 -61.17
C LEU A 44 0.89 4.68 -60.46
N CYS A 45 1.98 4.79 -61.22
CA CYS A 45 3.32 4.99 -60.65
C CYS A 45 3.44 6.32 -59.89
N ILE A 46 2.89 7.41 -60.44
CA ILE A 46 2.87 8.72 -59.76
C ILE A 46 2.00 8.67 -58.50
N CYS A 47 0.80 8.08 -58.55
CA CYS A 47 -0.04 7.89 -57.38
C CYS A 47 0.64 7.02 -56.32
N GLY A 48 1.31 5.93 -56.73
CA GLY A 48 2.09 5.06 -55.85
C GLY A 48 3.25 5.82 -55.18
N LEU A 49 3.97 6.65 -55.95
CA LEU A 49 5.05 7.48 -55.45
C LEU A 49 4.55 8.56 -54.48
N LEU A 50 3.40 9.18 -54.75
CA LEU A 50 2.76 10.13 -53.83
C LEU A 50 2.32 9.47 -52.52
N VAL A 51 1.72 8.28 -52.58
CA VAL A 51 1.37 7.51 -51.38
C VAL A 51 2.62 7.11 -50.61
N PHE A 52 3.69 6.70 -51.30
CA PHE A 52 4.96 6.34 -50.69
C PHE A 52 5.64 7.54 -50.02
N CYS A 53 5.77 8.66 -50.73
CA CYS A 53 6.30 9.92 -50.22
C CYS A 53 5.46 10.47 -49.06
N GLY A 54 4.13 10.39 -49.16
CA GLY A 54 3.21 10.78 -48.08
C GLY A 54 3.40 9.93 -46.83
N LYS A 55 3.53 8.60 -46.97
CA LYS A 55 3.85 7.70 -45.85
C LYS A 55 5.23 7.98 -45.27
N LEU A 56 6.24 8.22 -46.10
CA LEU A 56 7.59 8.53 -45.66
C LEU A 56 7.63 9.86 -44.89
N LEU A 57 6.99 10.90 -45.43
CA LEU A 57 6.89 12.22 -44.80
C LEU A 57 6.11 12.15 -43.48
N SER A 58 4.99 11.44 -43.44
CA SER A 58 4.22 11.24 -42.21
C SER A 58 5.05 10.52 -41.14
N ARG A 59 5.85 9.51 -41.54
CA ARG A 59 6.73 8.77 -40.63
C ARG A 59 7.89 9.63 -40.12
N THR A 60 8.53 10.42 -40.98
CA THR A 60 9.66 11.28 -40.60
C THR A 60 9.20 12.46 -39.76
N VAL A 61 8.13 13.15 -40.16
CA VAL A 61 7.54 14.27 -39.41
C VAL A 61 6.96 13.78 -38.10
N GLY A 62 6.22 12.67 -38.09
CA GLY A 62 5.69 12.06 -36.86
C GLY A 62 6.80 11.63 -35.90
N GLY A 63 7.89 11.06 -36.42
CA GLY A 63 9.09 10.75 -35.64
C GLY A 63 9.80 11.99 -35.10
N PHE A 64 9.89 13.06 -35.89
CA PHE A 64 10.50 14.32 -35.48
C PHE A 64 9.67 15.01 -34.38
N VAL A 65 8.35 15.12 -34.56
CA VAL A 65 7.44 15.68 -33.55
C VAL A 65 7.48 14.85 -32.27
N GLY A 66 7.45 13.52 -32.38
CA GLY A 66 7.48 12.60 -31.26
C GLY A 66 8.81 12.58 -30.47
N THR A 67 9.92 12.97 -31.10
CA THR A 67 11.26 12.98 -30.48
C THR A 67 11.66 14.37 -29.98
N TYR A 68 11.35 15.44 -30.72
CA TYR A 68 11.89 16.79 -30.44
C TYR A 68 10.84 17.81 -29.98
N LEU A 69 9.54 17.53 -30.19
CA LEU A 69 8.44 18.46 -29.86
C LEU A 69 7.45 17.87 -28.86
N THR A 70 7.79 16.74 -28.24
CA THR A 70 6.92 16.04 -27.28
C THR A 70 7.68 15.80 -25.99
N SER A 71 7.14 16.26 -24.87
CA SER A 71 7.62 15.90 -23.54
C SER A 71 7.03 14.55 -23.13
N LYS A 72 7.81 13.70 -22.46
CA LYS A 72 7.41 12.36 -22.02
C LYS A 72 7.77 12.12 -20.56
N THR A 73 6.90 11.40 -19.86
CA THR A 73 7.13 10.88 -18.51
C THR A 73 6.84 9.38 -18.54
N ASP A 74 7.82 8.58 -18.15
CA ASP A 74 7.72 7.13 -18.06
C ASP A 74 7.61 6.71 -16.59
N VAL A 75 6.62 5.86 -16.30
CA VAL A 75 6.37 5.32 -14.97
C VAL A 75 6.39 3.80 -15.05
N TYR A 76 7.13 3.15 -14.15
CA TYR A 76 7.40 1.71 -14.20
C TYR A 76 6.74 0.96 -13.03
N ASP A 77 6.18 -0.22 -13.28
CA ASP A 77 5.75 -1.17 -12.25
C ASP A 77 7.00 -1.89 -11.68
N PRO A 78 7.22 -1.94 -10.34
CA PRO A 78 6.28 -1.73 -9.23
C PRO A 78 6.41 -0.40 -8.45
N ASP A 79 6.67 0.73 -9.12
CA ASP A 79 6.69 2.03 -8.45
C ASP A 79 5.28 2.45 -7.98
N GLU A 80 5.15 3.08 -6.81
CA GLU A 80 3.88 3.62 -6.32
C GLU A 80 3.32 4.67 -7.28
N ALA A 81 4.20 5.41 -7.98
CA ALA A 81 3.78 6.34 -9.03
C ALA A 81 2.97 5.65 -10.14
N TYR A 82 3.22 4.37 -10.42
CA TYR A 82 2.45 3.59 -11.39
C TYR A 82 1.03 3.36 -10.87
N ASP A 83 0.89 2.92 -9.61
CA ASP A 83 -0.41 2.69 -8.98
C ASP A 83 -1.23 3.99 -8.86
N MET A 84 -0.59 5.12 -8.56
CA MET A 84 -1.22 6.45 -8.52
C MET A 84 -1.81 6.82 -9.89
N LEU A 85 -1.01 6.65 -10.94
CA LEU A 85 -1.43 6.96 -12.30
C LEU A 85 -2.52 6.00 -12.79
N GLU A 86 -2.33 4.70 -12.57
CA GLU A 86 -3.28 3.65 -12.95
C GLU A 86 -4.65 3.91 -12.31
N SER A 87 -4.68 4.24 -11.00
CA SER A 87 -5.90 4.56 -10.26
C SER A 87 -6.59 5.84 -10.75
N TRP A 88 -5.84 6.82 -11.23
CA TRP A 88 -6.39 8.05 -11.80
C TRP A 88 -7.00 7.76 -13.17
N VAL A 89 -6.23 7.10 -14.06
CA VAL A 89 -6.65 6.75 -15.43
C VAL A 89 -7.90 5.89 -15.44
N SER A 90 -8.02 4.89 -14.56
CA SER A 90 -9.16 3.97 -14.53
C SER A 90 -10.51 4.64 -14.26
N VAL A 91 -10.51 5.86 -13.71
CA VAL A 91 -11.73 6.60 -13.36
C VAL A 91 -12.12 7.61 -14.44
N GLN A 92 -11.19 7.97 -15.33
CA GLN A 92 -11.45 8.97 -16.36
C GLN A 92 -12.41 8.45 -17.43
N ASP A 93 -13.26 9.33 -17.98
CA ASP A 93 -14.23 8.96 -19.02
C ASP A 93 -13.57 8.39 -20.28
N PHE A 94 -12.39 8.92 -20.65
CA PHE A 94 -11.66 8.45 -21.83
C PHE A 94 -11.21 6.98 -21.70
N SER A 95 -11.06 6.45 -20.48
CA SER A 95 -10.66 5.06 -20.25
C SER A 95 -11.76 4.08 -20.64
N ARG A 96 -13.04 4.49 -20.54
CA ARG A 96 -14.20 3.67 -20.91
C ARG A 96 -14.30 3.41 -22.41
N ASN A 97 -13.69 4.29 -23.20
CA ASN A 97 -13.68 4.21 -24.67
C ASN A 97 -12.41 3.54 -25.20
N ALA A 98 -11.55 2.98 -24.34
CA ALA A 98 -10.37 2.25 -24.79
C ALA A 98 -10.78 0.96 -25.51
N ILE A 99 -10.13 0.67 -26.65
CA ILE A 99 -10.42 -0.53 -27.45
C ILE A 99 -9.96 -1.79 -26.71
N SER A 100 -8.84 -1.69 -25.98
CA SER A 100 -8.33 -2.74 -25.10
C SER A 100 -8.13 -2.23 -23.67
N SER A 101 -8.57 -3.03 -22.71
CA SER A 101 -8.46 -2.75 -21.28
C SER A 101 -7.90 -3.94 -20.52
N LEU A 102 -7.02 -3.69 -19.57
CA LEU A 102 -6.58 -4.62 -18.55
C LEU A 102 -7.58 -4.60 -17.39
N ALA A 103 -8.14 -5.76 -17.05
CA ALA A 103 -8.98 -5.91 -15.87
C ALA A 103 -8.11 -6.29 -14.66
N ARG A 104 -8.22 -5.52 -13.57
CA ARG A 104 -7.58 -5.80 -12.28
C ARG A 104 -8.64 -5.91 -11.20
N VAL A 105 -8.53 -6.95 -10.39
CA VAL A 105 -9.34 -7.07 -9.18
C VAL A 105 -8.83 -6.09 -8.15
N ASP A 106 -9.68 -5.21 -7.65
CA ASP A 106 -9.35 -4.33 -6.55
C ASP A 106 -9.27 -5.18 -5.28
N SER A 107 -8.05 -5.47 -4.84
CA SER A 107 -7.81 -6.27 -3.64
C SER A 107 -8.14 -5.51 -2.35
N ARG A 108 -8.60 -4.25 -2.40
CA ARG A 108 -8.94 -3.42 -1.23
C ARG A 108 -10.17 -3.98 -0.51
N PRO A 109 -10.02 -4.70 0.62
CA PRO A 109 -11.14 -5.14 1.43
C PRO A 109 -11.36 -4.05 2.48
N GLY A 110 -12.03 -2.98 2.08
CA GLY A 110 -12.40 -1.89 2.96
C GLY A 110 -13.79 -1.42 2.57
N ARG A 111 -14.80 -2.00 3.24
CA ARG A 111 -16.21 -1.62 3.26
C ARG A 111 -16.83 -1.32 1.89
N ALA A 112 -17.59 -2.28 1.37
CA ALA A 112 -18.60 -1.99 0.36
C ALA A 112 -19.48 -0.85 0.90
N VAL A 113 -19.34 0.34 0.31
CA VAL A 113 -20.33 1.40 0.48
C VAL A 113 -21.56 0.90 -0.26
N SER A 114 -22.57 0.56 0.52
CA SER A 114 -23.92 0.25 0.07
C SER A 114 -24.47 1.43 -0.72
N LEU A 115 -24.32 1.40 -2.03
CA LEU A 115 -25.19 2.14 -2.94
C LEU A 115 -26.03 1.10 -3.67
N VAL A 116 -27.25 0.96 -3.16
CA VAL A 116 -28.50 0.58 -3.84
C VAL A 116 -28.30 -0.11 -5.19
N ASP A 117 -28.10 -1.43 -5.13
CA ASP A 117 -28.93 -2.40 -5.86
C ASP A 117 -28.75 -3.74 -5.17
N SER A 118 -29.79 -4.14 -4.44
CA SER A 118 -29.95 -5.47 -3.86
C SER A 118 -30.01 -6.47 -5.01
N ASP A 119 -28.91 -7.20 -5.24
CA ASP A 119 -28.84 -8.58 -5.80
C ASP A 119 -27.42 -8.98 -6.30
N ILE A 120 -26.39 -8.13 -6.12
CA ILE A 120 -24.98 -8.48 -6.44
C ILE A 120 -24.13 -8.44 -5.16
N VAL A 121 -24.37 -9.37 -4.26
CA VAL A 121 -23.57 -9.53 -3.04
C VAL A 121 -22.30 -10.34 -3.40
N ASP A 122 -21.13 -9.76 -3.09
CA ASP A 122 -19.79 -10.38 -3.07
C ASP A 122 -19.01 -10.61 -4.38
N LYS A 123 -19.00 -9.66 -5.32
CA LYS A 123 -17.95 -9.62 -6.36
C LYS A 123 -16.91 -8.55 -6.01
N LYS A 124 -15.63 -8.95 -5.93
CA LYS A 124 -14.51 -8.01 -5.77
C LYS A 124 -14.58 -6.98 -6.91
N PRO A 125 -14.52 -5.66 -6.63
CA PRO A 125 -14.69 -4.65 -7.66
C PRO A 125 -13.58 -4.80 -8.71
N LEU A 126 -13.97 -4.73 -9.99
CA LEU A 126 -13.03 -4.76 -11.11
C LEU A 126 -12.70 -3.34 -11.53
N ARG A 127 -11.41 -3.07 -11.74
CA ARG A 127 -10.93 -1.85 -12.39
C ARG A 127 -10.45 -2.20 -13.79
N PHE A 128 -10.83 -1.36 -14.74
CA PHE A 128 -10.42 -1.48 -16.12
C PHE A 128 -9.47 -0.34 -16.45
N THR A 129 -8.26 -0.66 -16.89
CA THR A 129 -7.24 0.31 -17.28
C THR A 129 -6.91 0.14 -18.75
N PRO A 130 -6.81 1.20 -19.55
CA PRO A 130 -6.45 1.09 -20.96
C PRO A 130 -5.13 0.32 -21.15
N TRP A 131 -5.08 -0.58 -22.13
CA TRP A 131 -3.94 -1.45 -22.37
C TRP A 131 -3.49 -1.43 -23.82
N GLY A 132 -2.18 -1.53 -24.07
CA GLY A 132 -1.57 -1.77 -25.39
C GLY A 132 -1.65 -0.62 -26.41
N GLU A 133 -2.62 0.28 -26.29
CA GLU A 133 -2.87 1.33 -27.27
C GLU A 133 -2.36 2.71 -26.86
N ARG A 134 -2.19 3.57 -27.88
CA ARG A 134 -1.96 5.01 -27.69
C ARG A 134 -3.29 5.73 -27.58
N LEU A 135 -3.64 6.12 -26.35
CA LEU A 135 -4.89 6.80 -26.05
C LEU A 135 -4.65 8.31 -25.92
N SER A 136 -5.23 9.10 -26.82
CA SER A 136 -5.16 10.56 -26.73
C SER A 136 -6.34 11.12 -25.92
N PHE A 137 -6.05 12.06 -25.02
CA PHE A 137 -7.06 12.77 -24.23
C PHE A 137 -6.66 14.23 -24.00
N TRP A 138 -7.62 15.06 -23.57
CA TRP A 138 -7.38 16.47 -23.23
C TRP A 138 -7.21 16.64 -21.73
N TYR A 139 -6.20 17.40 -21.31
CA TYR A 139 -5.97 17.77 -19.91
C TYR A 139 -5.55 19.23 -19.82
N LYS A 140 -6.32 20.07 -19.11
CA LYS A 140 -6.09 21.51 -18.95
C LYS A 140 -5.80 22.25 -20.28
N GLY A 141 -6.51 21.88 -21.35
CA GLY A 141 -6.32 22.48 -22.68
C GLY A 141 -5.14 21.94 -23.49
N HIS A 142 -4.42 20.93 -23.00
CA HIS A 142 -3.33 20.26 -23.71
C HIS A 142 -3.75 18.86 -24.16
N ARG A 143 -3.29 18.46 -25.35
CA ARG A 143 -3.50 17.10 -25.87
C ARG A 143 -2.39 16.17 -25.38
N LEU A 144 -2.75 15.23 -24.51
CA LEU A 144 -1.86 14.22 -23.97
C LEU A 144 -2.13 12.88 -24.66
N THR A 145 -1.13 12.00 -24.66
CA THR A 145 -1.25 10.62 -25.13
C THR A 145 -0.65 9.67 -24.10
N LEU A 146 -1.46 8.73 -23.62
CA LEU A 146 -1.08 7.63 -22.76
C LEU A 146 -0.74 6.42 -23.61
N GLN A 147 0.36 5.74 -23.32
CA GLN A 147 0.73 4.46 -23.92
C GLN A 147 1.14 3.49 -22.82
N CYS A 148 0.51 2.31 -22.79
CA CYS A 148 0.86 1.23 -21.88
C CYS A 148 1.67 0.18 -22.64
N THR A 149 2.87 -0.15 -22.15
CA THR A 149 3.75 -1.17 -22.75
C THR A 149 4.18 -2.19 -21.72
N GLN A 150 4.45 -3.42 -22.17
CA GLN A 150 5.03 -4.48 -21.36
C GLN A 150 6.33 -4.93 -22.00
N ASN A 151 7.39 -5.06 -21.21
CA ASN A 151 8.62 -5.64 -21.70
C ASN A 151 8.55 -7.16 -21.57
N GLU A 152 8.24 -7.86 -22.67
CA GLU A 152 8.14 -9.33 -22.68
C GLU A 152 9.52 -10.02 -22.67
N SER A 153 10.61 -9.30 -22.98
CA SER A 153 11.95 -9.88 -23.13
C SER A 153 12.68 -10.14 -21.80
N SER A 154 12.13 -9.70 -20.67
CA SER A 154 12.73 -9.88 -19.34
C SER A 154 12.12 -11.07 -18.60
N LEU A 155 12.95 -11.81 -17.84
CA LEU A 155 12.53 -12.91 -16.95
C LEU A 155 11.35 -12.54 -16.03
N PHE A 156 11.23 -11.26 -15.69
CA PHE A 156 10.10 -10.69 -14.96
C PHE A 156 9.52 -9.54 -15.80
N PRO A 157 8.43 -9.75 -16.56
CA PRO A 157 7.91 -8.75 -17.48
C PRO A 157 7.37 -7.55 -16.71
N ARG A 158 8.02 -6.39 -16.86
CA ARG A 158 7.61 -5.14 -16.23
C ARG A 158 6.68 -4.34 -17.13
N LYS A 159 5.65 -3.77 -16.52
CA LYS A 159 4.72 -2.85 -17.17
C LYS A 159 5.27 -1.43 -17.06
N SER A 160 4.99 -0.61 -18.07
CA SER A 160 5.26 0.82 -18.02
C SER A 160 4.12 1.61 -18.65
N MET A 161 3.79 2.74 -18.03
CA MET A 161 2.89 3.74 -18.58
C MET A 161 3.69 4.96 -18.99
N THR A 162 3.63 5.31 -20.27
CA THR A 162 4.25 6.50 -20.84
C THR A 162 3.17 7.54 -21.10
N ILE A 163 3.28 8.71 -20.48
CA ILE A 163 2.45 9.87 -20.80
C ILE A 163 3.27 10.84 -21.62
N SER A 164 2.70 11.28 -22.73
CA SER A 164 3.34 12.24 -23.63
C SER A 164 2.44 13.45 -23.86
N CYS A 165 3.03 14.65 -23.90
CA CYS A 165 2.33 15.89 -24.19
C CYS A 165 3.01 16.60 -25.36
N ILE A 166 2.21 17.07 -26.32
CA ILE A 166 2.71 17.92 -27.41
C ILE A 166 3.17 19.24 -26.80
N GLY A 167 4.43 19.61 -27.00
CA GLY A 167 5.08 20.78 -26.44
C GLY A 167 6.41 20.47 -25.77
N ARG A 168 7.22 21.51 -25.54
CA ARG A 168 8.55 21.41 -24.92
C ARG A 168 8.54 21.51 -23.39
N SER A 169 7.40 21.85 -22.78
CA SER A 169 7.30 22.01 -21.33
C SER A 169 6.81 20.72 -20.67
N SER A 170 7.56 20.23 -19.69
CA SER A 170 7.15 19.10 -18.83
C SER A 170 6.26 19.53 -17.67
N LYS A 171 5.95 20.83 -17.52
CA LYS A 171 5.15 21.36 -16.42
C LYS A 171 3.77 20.70 -16.37
N VAL A 172 3.11 20.55 -17.52
CA VAL A 172 1.78 19.92 -17.63
C VAL A 172 1.80 18.47 -17.14
N LEU A 173 2.85 17.71 -17.48
CA LEU A 173 3.02 16.33 -17.04
C LEU A 173 3.27 16.25 -15.52
N ARG A 174 4.06 17.17 -14.97
CA ARG A 174 4.29 17.26 -13.51
C ARG A 174 3.01 17.64 -12.77
N ASP A 175 2.24 18.57 -13.29
CA ASP A 175 0.95 18.99 -12.72
C ASP A 175 -0.05 17.82 -12.73
N LEU A 176 -0.09 17.03 -13.82
CA LEU A 176 -0.88 15.81 -13.90
C LEU A 176 -0.44 14.78 -12.85
N MET A 177 0.86 14.46 -12.77
CA MET A 177 1.35 13.51 -11.77
C MET A 177 1.07 13.97 -10.34
N ASN A 178 1.14 15.28 -10.08
CA ASN A 178 0.79 15.83 -8.77
C ASN A 178 -0.71 15.71 -8.47
N GLU A 179 -1.58 15.87 -9.48
CA GLU A 179 -3.01 15.64 -9.35
C GLU A 179 -3.33 14.16 -9.09
N CYS A 180 -2.72 13.24 -9.84
CA CYS A 180 -2.83 11.80 -9.59
C CYS A 180 -2.40 11.47 -8.15
N ARG A 181 -1.30 12.05 -7.68
CA ARG A 181 -0.81 11.90 -6.30
C ARG A 181 -1.83 12.42 -5.28
N LEU A 182 -2.35 13.63 -5.45
CA LEU A 182 -3.31 14.22 -4.51
C LEU A 182 -4.61 13.41 -4.45
N GLU A 183 -5.13 12.95 -5.59
CA GLU A 183 -6.35 12.13 -5.62
C GLU A 183 -6.11 10.75 -5.01
N TYR A 184 -4.96 10.14 -5.30
CA TYR A 184 -4.58 8.87 -4.69
C TYR A 184 -4.45 8.99 -3.17
N LEU A 185 -3.77 10.04 -2.69
CA LEU A 185 -3.63 10.34 -1.26
C LEU A 185 -4.98 10.60 -0.57
N LYS A 186 -5.91 11.29 -1.24
CA LYS A 186 -7.27 11.49 -0.73
C LYS A 186 -8.06 10.18 -0.63
N ARG A 187 -7.82 9.21 -1.53
CA ARG A 187 -8.44 7.88 -1.47
C ARG A 187 -7.80 6.95 -0.44
N SER A 188 -6.55 7.21 -0.07
CA SER A 188 -5.83 6.52 1.02
C SER A 188 -5.98 7.23 2.37
N GLU A 189 -6.55 8.43 2.40
CA GLU A 189 -6.85 9.15 3.64
C GLU A 189 -7.75 8.30 4.54
N GLY A 190 -7.40 8.22 5.82
CA GLY A 190 -8.10 7.36 6.78
C GLY A 190 -7.87 5.86 6.57
N LYS A 191 -6.84 5.45 5.82
CA LYS A 191 -6.44 4.04 5.66
C LYS A 191 -5.00 3.80 6.07
N THR A 192 -4.72 2.61 6.58
CA THR A 192 -3.39 2.13 6.94
C THR A 192 -3.05 0.91 6.09
N SER A 193 -1.94 0.96 5.36
CA SER A 193 -1.43 -0.21 4.63
C SER A 193 -0.65 -1.11 5.59
N ILE A 194 -0.91 -2.42 5.50
CA ILE A 194 -0.17 -3.44 6.25
C ILE A 194 0.71 -4.19 5.27
N PHE A 195 2.01 -4.16 5.54
CA PHE A 195 3.02 -4.88 4.80
C PHE A 195 3.52 -6.05 5.64
N GLU A 196 3.55 -7.22 5.04
CA GLU A 196 4.14 -8.42 5.63
C GLU A 196 5.32 -8.86 4.77
N HIS A 197 6.26 -9.54 5.40
CA HIS A 197 7.41 -10.08 4.73
C HIS A 197 7.04 -11.40 4.03
N HIS A 198 7.48 -11.57 2.79
CA HIS A 198 7.49 -12.83 2.08
C HIS A 198 8.93 -13.16 1.65
N ASN A 199 9.17 -14.35 1.10
CA ASN A 199 10.50 -14.77 0.65
C ASN A 199 11.20 -13.80 -0.33
N ASN A 200 10.43 -12.95 -1.01
CA ASN A 200 10.93 -12.01 -2.03
C ASN A 200 10.88 -10.54 -1.56
N GLY A 201 10.83 -10.28 -0.24
CA GLY A 201 10.80 -8.94 0.34
C GLY A 201 9.42 -8.52 0.86
N TRP A 202 9.21 -7.22 0.98
CA TRP A 202 7.96 -6.65 1.49
C TRP A 202 6.82 -6.74 0.48
N LYS A 203 5.66 -7.20 0.95
CA LYS A 203 4.43 -7.18 0.16
C LYS A 203 3.31 -6.52 0.95
N LYS A 204 2.56 -5.65 0.28
CA LYS A 204 1.32 -5.11 0.82
C LYS A 204 0.28 -6.23 0.90
N THR A 205 0.01 -6.73 2.10
CA THR A 205 -0.98 -7.80 2.33
C THR A 205 -2.39 -7.24 2.34
N THR A 206 -2.61 -6.15 3.07
CA THR A 206 -3.95 -5.57 3.22
C THR A 206 -3.91 -4.06 3.43
N THR A 207 -5.06 -3.41 3.26
CA THR A 207 -5.28 -2.01 3.61
C THR A 207 -6.54 -1.99 4.45
N ARG A 208 -6.42 -1.46 5.67
CA ARG A 208 -7.55 -1.36 6.60
C ARG A 208 -7.87 0.10 6.84
N ASP A 209 -9.11 0.38 7.20
CA ASP A 209 -9.48 1.70 7.69
C ASP A 209 -8.72 1.98 9.00
N VAL A 210 -8.36 3.24 9.22
CA VAL A 210 -7.65 3.68 10.42
C VAL A 210 -8.52 3.34 11.62
N ARG A 211 -7.97 2.52 12.51
CA ARG A 211 -8.59 2.23 13.79
C ARG A 211 -8.45 3.46 14.69
N PRO A 212 -9.54 4.11 15.12
CA PRO A 212 -9.43 5.26 16.01
C PRO A 212 -8.74 4.85 17.31
N ILE A 213 -7.80 5.67 17.77
CA ILE A 213 -6.99 5.39 18.97
C ILE A 213 -7.82 5.22 20.24
N GLU A 214 -9.01 5.83 20.27
CA GLU A 214 -10.01 5.74 21.34
C GLU A 214 -10.54 4.31 21.53
N THR A 215 -10.59 3.50 20.47
CA THR A 215 -11.03 2.10 20.53
C THR A 215 -10.05 1.18 21.24
N VAL A 216 -8.84 1.67 21.56
CA VAL A 216 -7.87 0.96 22.38
C VAL A 216 -7.97 1.47 23.82
N ILE A 217 -8.64 0.67 24.63
CA ILE A 217 -8.91 0.99 26.03
C ILE A 217 -7.73 0.51 26.88
N MET A 218 -7.02 1.48 27.45
CA MET A 218 -5.91 1.29 28.37
C MET A 218 -5.80 2.52 29.28
N ASN A 219 -4.78 2.58 30.13
CA ASN A 219 -4.48 3.78 30.92
C ASN A 219 -4.31 5.00 29.98
N GLU A 220 -5.14 6.02 30.18
CA GLU A 220 -5.17 7.21 29.33
C GLU A 220 -3.89 8.04 29.45
N GLU A 221 -3.30 8.13 30.64
CA GLU A 221 -2.06 8.88 30.85
C GLU A 221 -0.91 8.27 30.07
N LEU A 222 -0.74 6.94 30.17
CA LEU A 222 0.28 6.21 29.40
C LEU A 222 0.06 6.32 27.89
N LYS A 223 -1.20 6.26 27.45
CA LYS A 223 -1.57 6.42 26.04
C LYS A 223 -1.24 7.82 25.52
N GLN A 224 -1.55 8.87 26.28
CA GLN A 224 -1.21 10.25 25.88
C GLN A 224 0.30 10.49 25.86
N ILE A 225 1.03 9.98 26.87
CA ILE A 225 2.49 10.06 26.91
C ILE A 225 3.10 9.38 25.67
N LEU A 226 2.61 8.20 25.29
CA LEU A 226 3.05 7.50 24.08
C LEU A 226 2.79 8.32 22.82
N LEU A 227 1.57 8.84 22.65
CA LEU A 227 1.19 9.58 21.46
C LEU A 227 1.98 10.88 21.33
N GLU A 228 2.21 11.60 22.43
CA GLU A 228 3.02 12.81 22.42
C GLU A 228 4.49 12.50 22.10
N ASP A 229 5.03 11.41 22.64
CA ASP A 229 6.39 10.96 22.35
C ASP A 229 6.57 10.64 20.87
N VAL A 230 5.65 9.87 20.28
CA VAL A 230 5.64 9.55 18.84
C VAL A 230 5.48 10.82 18.00
N ARG A 231 4.58 11.73 18.39
CA ARG A 231 4.37 13.02 17.70
C ARG A 231 5.65 13.84 17.68
N SER A 232 6.31 13.99 18.82
CA SER A 232 7.57 14.73 18.95
C SER A 232 8.68 14.11 18.11
N PHE A 233 8.74 12.77 18.04
CA PHE A 233 9.71 12.07 17.22
C PHE A 233 9.44 12.28 15.72
N LEU A 234 8.18 12.28 15.29
CA LEU A 234 7.79 12.40 13.88
C LEU A 234 7.77 13.83 13.33
N ASP A 235 7.99 14.83 14.19
CA ASP A 235 8.08 16.24 13.84
C ASP A 235 9.17 16.45 12.77
N PRO A 236 8.88 17.16 11.67
CA PRO A 236 9.89 17.54 10.66
C PRO A 236 11.18 18.14 11.25
N GLU A 237 11.10 18.90 12.34
CA GLU A 237 12.26 19.53 12.98
C GLU A 237 13.10 18.55 13.81
N ALA A 238 12.48 17.49 14.32
CA ALA A 238 13.16 16.50 15.16
C ALA A 238 14.34 15.86 14.43
N ARG A 239 14.16 15.48 13.15
CA ARG A 239 15.25 14.89 12.35
C ARG A 239 16.49 15.78 12.31
N SER A 240 16.31 17.09 12.08
CA SER A 240 17.42 18.05 12.08
C SER A 240 18.04 18.22 13.47
N TRP A 241 17.21 18.20 14.53
CA TRP A 241 17.67 18.27 15.91
C TRP A 241 18.60 17.10 16.29
N TYR A 242 18.24 15.88 15.88
CA TYR A 242 19.05 14.67 16.08
C TYR A 242 20.36 14.74 15.28
N ALA A 243 20.27 15.10 14.00
CA ALA A 243 21.42 15.20 13.11
C ALA A 243 22.45 16.23 13.59
N ASN A 244 22.00 17.42 14.02
CA ASN A 244 22.86 18.48 14.54
C ASN A 244 23.61 18.10 15.83
N ARG A 245 23.14 17.06 16.53
CA ARG A 245 23.75 16.53 17.77
C ARG A 245 24.52 15.23 17.53
N GLY A 246 24.59 14.74 16.29
CA GLY A 246 25.23 13.46 15.98
C GLY A 246 24.53 12.26 16.62
N LEU A 247 23.24 12.37 16.93
CA LEU A 247 22.45 11.29 17.53
C LEU A 247 21.72 10.50 16.43
N PRO A 248 21.69 9.15 16.50
CA PRO A 248 20.89 8.33 15.59
C PRO A 248 19.41 8.67 15.71
N TYR A 249 18.73 8.89 14.59
CA TYR A 249 17.32 9.28 14.57
C TYR A 249 16.42 8.03 14.62
N ARG A 250 16.28 7.46 15.81
CA ARG A 250 15.53 6.22 16.08
C ARG A 250 14.66 6.39 17.32
N ARG A 251 13.55 5.64 17.34
CA ARG A 251 12.70 5.52 18.52
C ARG A 251 12.13 4.11 18.64
N GLY A 252 12.42 3.45 19.76
CA GLY A 252 11.96 2.09 20.04
C GLY A 252 11.00 2.00 21.22
N TYR A 253 9.90 1.27 21.04
CA TYR A 253 8.88 1.01 22.04
C TYR A 253 8.78 -0.49 22.29
N LEU A 254 8.75 -0.90 23.56
CA LEU A 254 8.47 -2.28 23.98
C LEU A 254 7.11 -2.33 24.67
N MET A 255 6.17 -3.04 24.08
CA MET A 255 4.85 -3.33 24.65
C MET A 255 4.84 -4.74 25.22
N TYR A 256 4.67 -4.87 26.53
CA TYR A 256 4.72 -6.18 27.19
C TYR A 256 3.51 -6.40 28.10
N GLY A 257 3.11 -7.65 28.28
CA GLY A 257 1.97 -8.02 29.13
C GLY A 257 1.24 -9.24 28.61
N ARG A 258 0.22 -9.70 29.34
CA ARG A 258 -0.49 -10.94 29.00
C ARG A 258 -1.12 -10.92 27.60
N PRO A 259 -1.35 -12.09 26.97
CA PRO A 259 -2.07 -12.16 25.70
C PRO A 259 -3.49 -11.59 25.83
N GLY A 260 -4.03 -11.04 24.75
CA GLY A 260 -5.39 -10.47 24.72
C GLY A 260 -5.55 -9.08 25.35
N THR A 261 -4.45 -8.40 25.68
CA THR A 261 -4.48 -7.04 26.29
C THR A 261 -4.44 -5.88 25.30
N GLY A 262 -4.28 -6.15 24.00
CA GLY A 262 -4.38 -5.12 22.95
C GLY A 262 -3.05 -4.53 22.45
N LYS A 263 -1.90 -5.17 22.71
CA LYS A 263 -0.57 -4.74 22.23
C LYS A 263 -0.50 -4.50 20.71
N SER A 264 -0.83 -5.50 19.89
CA SER A 264 -0.86 -5.35 18.42
C SER A 264 -1.95 -4.37 17.96
N SER A 265 -3.08 -4.31 18.69
CA SER A 265 -4.16 -3.37 18.41
C SER A 265 -3.73 -1.90 18.60
N LEU A 266 -2.95 -1.60 19.65
CA LEU A 266 -2.38 -0.28 19.87
C LEU A 266 -1.40 0.09 18.76
N SER A 267 -0.52 -0.84 18.39
CA SER A 267 0.48 -0.64 17.33
C SER A 267 -0.16 -0.22 16.00
N MET A 268 -1.24 -0.92 15.61
CA MET A 268 -2.04 -0.58 14.43
C MET A 268 -2.70 0.81 14.54
N SER A 269 -3.23 1.14 15.70
CA SER A 269 -3.93 2.42 15.92
C SER A 269 -2.97 3.61 15.97
N VAL A 270 -1.76 3.41 16.50
CA VAL A 270 -0.67 4.40 16.46
C VAL A 270 -0.27 4.67 15.02
N ALA A 271 -0.03 3.63 14.21
CA ALA A 271 0.29 3.80 12.79
C ALA A 271 -0.80 4.61 12.05
N GLY A 272 -2.07 4.24 12.26
CA GLY A 272 -3.20 4.95 11.65
C GLY A 272 -3.38 6.39 12.13
N CYS A 273 -3.17 6.68 13.41
CA CYS A 273 -3.25 8.03 13.98
C CYS A 273 -2.26 9.00 13.34
N PHE A 274 -1.06 8.52 12.98
CA PHE A 274 -0.03 9.32 12.34
C PHE A 274 0.02 9.18 10.81
N GLY A 275 -0.93 8.47 10.20
CA GLY A 275 -0.98 8.24 8.75
C GLY A 275 0.25 7.50 8.22
N LEU A 276 0.82 6.60 9.04
CA LEU A 276 1.99 5.79 8.68
C LEU A 276 1.55 4.40 8.26
N ASP A 277 2.26 3.82 7.30
CA ASP A 277 2.15 2.40 6.99
C ASP A 277 2.87 1.54 8.04
N ILE A 278 2.35 0.33 8.26
CA ILE A 278 2.89 -0.62 9.24
C ILE A 278 3.50 -1.83 8.55
N TYR A 279 4.68 -2.21 9.01
CA TYR A 279 5.49 -3.31 8.51
C TYR A 279 5.63 -4.37 9.59
N VAL A 280 4.95 -5.51 9.40
CA VAL A 280 4.86 -6.57 10.39
C VAL A 280 5.88 -7.65 10.10
N VAL A 281 6.72 -7.94 11.10
CA VAL A 281 7.74 -8.98 11.05
C VAL A 281 7.40 -10.04 12.11
N SER A 282 7.25 -11.28 11.65
CA SER A 282 7.18 -12.45 12.52
C SER A 282 8.56 -13.12 12.53
N LEU A 283 9.22 -13.15 13.67
CA LEU A 283 10.61 -13.60 13.78
C LEU A 283 10.77 -15.13 13.73
N ALA A 284 9.68 -15.89 13.82
CA ALA A 284 9.69 -17.35 13.89
C ALA A 284 10.11 -18.05 12.58
N ALA A 285 10.01 -17.38 11.43
CA ALA A 285 10.20 -17.99 10.11
C ALA A 285 11.27 -17.29 9.23
N ILE A 286 12.11 -16.44 9.83
CA ILE A 286 13.08 -15.59 9.12
C ILE A 286 14.50 -15.92 9.59
N ASN A 287 15.49 -15.79 8.69
CA ASN A 287 16.91 -15.86 9.05
C ASN A 287 17.55 -14.45 9.11
N ASP A 288 18.72 -14.34 9.74
CA ASP A 288 19.40 -13.05 9.93
C ASP A 288 19.67 -12.28 8.63
N GLY A 289 20.03 -12.99 7.55
CA GLY A 289 20.30 -12.39 6.25
C GLY A 289 19.07 -11.77 5.62
N HIS A 290 17.94 -12.48 5.68
CA HIS A 290 16.65 -12.01 5.18
C HIS A 290 16.12 -10.86 6.05
N LEU A 291 16.26 -10.93 7.38
CA LEU A 291 15.88 -9.84 8.27
C LEU A 291 16.65 -8.54 7.93
N ASN A 292 17.96 -8.65 7.70
CA ASN A 292 18.78 -7.50 7.31
C ASN A 292 18.38 -6.94 5.94
N ALA A 293 18.06 -7.81 4.97
CA ALA A 293 17.54 -7.39 3.67
C ALA A 293 16.22 -6.62 3.81
N LEU A 294 15.26 -7.16 4.57
CA LEU A 294 13.97 -6.50 4.84
C LEU A 294 14.14 -5.12 5.46
N PHE A 295 15.01 -4.99 6.46
CA PHE A 295 15.24 -3.69 7.11
C PHE A 295 15.92 -2.65 6.21
N ARG A 296 16.67 -3.07 5.18
CA ARG A 296 17.26 -2.16 4.18
C ARG A 296 16.24 -1.66 3.16
N GLU A 297 15.21 -2.46 2.87
CA GLU A 297 14.15 -2.14 1.91
C GLU A 297 13.03 -1.26 2.48
N LEU A 298 12.94 -1.16 3.80
CA LEU A 298 11.92 -0.37 4.47
C LEU A 298 11.98 1.13 4.06
N PRO A 299 10.84 1.82 3.94
CA PRO A 299 10.84 3.26 3.67
C PRO A 299 11.29 4.08 4.89
N GLN A 300 11.58 5.35 4.67
CA GLN A 300 11.69 6.33 5.77
C GLN A 300 10.28 6.73 6.21
N ARG A 301 10.06 7.01 7.50
CA ARG A 301 8.75 7.29 8.12
C ARG A 301 7.74 6.14 7.96
N CYS A 302 8.00 5.03 8.64
CA CYS A 302 7.02 3.96 8.82
C CYS A 302 7.04 3.44 10.27
N VAL A 303 6.04 2.63 10.61
CA VAL A 303 6.03 1.82 11.85
C VAL A 303 6.50 0.42 11.52
N VAL A 304 7.52 -0.06 12.23
CA VAL A 304 7.96 -1.47 12.18
C VAL A 304 7.44 -2.16 13.42
N LEU A 305 6.64 -3.21 13.22
CA LEU A 305 6.10 -4.05 14.28
C LEU A 305 6.83 -5.39 14.29
N LEU A 306 7.60 -5.65 15.34
CA LEU A 306 8.15 -6.97 15.63
C LEU A 306 7.21 -7.67 16.62
N GLU A 307 6.50 -8.69 16.15
CA GLU A 307 5.59 -9.46 17.01
C GLU A 307 6.32 -10.60 17.72
N ASP A 308 5.97 -10.82 18.98
CA ASP A 308 6.41 -11.93 19.84
C ASP A 308 7.93 -12.11 19.88
N VAL A 309 8.64 -11.04 20.26
CA VAL A 309 10.12 -11.02 20.28
C VAL A 309 10.75 -12.03 21.27
N ASP A 310 9.98 -12.54 22.22
CA ASP A 310 10.37 -13.60 23.15
C ASP A 310 10.58 -14.98 22.48
N ALA A 311 10.04 -15.18 21.28
CA ALA A 311 10.28 -16.40 20.51
C ALA A 311 11.75 -16.54 20.06
N VAL A 312 12.50 -15.45 19.95
CA VAL A 312 13.91 -15.48 19.51
C VAL A 312 14.84 -16.05 20.59
N GLY A 313 14.59 -15.71 21.85
CA GLY A 313 15.43 -16.14 22.98
C GLY A 313 15.23 -17.60 23.38
N THR A 314 14.03 -18.16 23.21
CA THR A 314 13.71 -19.55 23.56
C THR A 314 14.25 -20.60 22.57
N SER A 315 14.83 -20.17 21.44
CA SER A 315 15.58 -21.04 20.54
C SER A 315 16.90 -21.51 21.18
N LEU A 316 17.53 -20.63 21.98
CA LEU A 316 18.81 -20.92 22.62
C LEU A 316 18.68 -21.95 23.76
N SER A 317 17.56 -21.95 24.49
CA SER A 317 17.35 -22.92 25.58
C SER A 317 17.09 -24.34 25.06
N ARG A 318 16.54 -24.49 23.84
CA ARG A 318 16.33 -25.82 23.23
C ARG A 318 17.60 -26.46 22.67
N ASP A 319 18.59 -25.65 22.32
CA ASP A 319 19.89 -26.15 21.84
C ASP A 319 20.82 -26.57 22.99
N ILE A 320 20.61 -26.06 24.21
CA ILE A 320 21.43 -26.44 25.39
C ILE A 320 21.00 -27.79 25.96
N ASP A 321 19.71 -28.12 25.93
CA ASP A 321 19.20 -29.41 26.46
C ASP A 321 19.49 -30.62 25.54
N ALA A 322 20.01 -30.39 24.33
CA ALA A 322 20.33 -31.45 23.37
C ALA A 322 21.81 -31.90 23.37
N ASP A 323 22.70 -31.16 24.05
CA ASP A 323 24.16 -31.40 23.99
C ASP A 323 24.71 -32.23 25.18
N ASP A 324 23.89 -32.64 26.15
CA ASP A 324 24.36 -33.38 27.35
C ASP A 324 24.05 -34.89 27.34
N LEU A 325 23.61 -35.45 26.22
CA LEU A 325 23.41 -36.89 26.04
C LEU A 325 23.87 -37.35 24.65
N ASP A 326 25.18 -37.53 24.43
CA ASP A 326 25.74 -38.76 23.82
C ASP A 326 27.26 -38.63 23.61
N SER A 327 28.05 -39.19 24.53
CA SER A 327 29.46 -39.50 24.30
C SER A 327 29.59 -40.90 23.73
N GLY A 328 29.57 -41.04 22.40
CA GLY A 328 29.80 -42.35 21.78
C GLY A 328 29.65 -42.40 20.26
N SER A 329 30.75 -42.20 19.53
CA SER A 329 31.05 -42.75 18.19
C SER A 329 29.91 -42.86 17.14
N ASP A 330 29.93 -42.05 16.08
CA ASP A 330 30.14 -42.51 14.69
C ASP A 330 30.06 -41.31 13.72
N VAL A 331 30.82 -41.39 12.64
CA VAL A 331 30.98 -40.38 11.60
C VAL A 331 29.76 -40.43 10.66
N SER A 332 29.25 -39.25 10.31
CA SER A 332 28.33 -39.00 9.19
C SER A 332 26.83 -39.25 9.43
N ARG A 333 26.20 -38.28 10.09
CA ARG A 333 24.85 -37.75 9.76
C ARG A 333 24.69 -36.40 10.46
N ARG A 334 25.36 -35.37 9.94
CA ARG A 334 24.97 -33.98 10.22
C ARG A 334 23.58 -33.79 9.62
N SER A 335 22.54 -33.91 10.44
CA SER A 335 21.26 -33.28 10.17
C SER A 335 21.51 -31.83 9.76
N PRO A 336 20.84 -31.30 8.73
CA PRO A 336 21.00 -29.90 8.38
C PRO A 336 20.59 -29.08 9.60
N LYS A 337 21.53 -28.29 10.14
CA LYS A 337 21.26 -27.25 11.13
C LYS A 337 19.98 -26.54 10.72
N SER A 338 19.06 -26.30 11.65
CA SER A 338 17.82 -25.57 11.41
C SER A 338 18.13 -24.25 10.71
N HIS A 339 18.04 -24.25 9.38
CA HIS A 339 18.06 -23.03 8.59
C HIS A 339 16.70 -22.37 8.83
N GLY A 340 16.58 -21.44 9.77
CA GLY A 340 15.33 -20.66 9.80
C GLY A 340 14.99 -19.78 10.99
N SER A 341 15.74 -19.77 12.09
CA SER A 341 15.46 -18.84 13.18
C SER A 341 16.41 -17.64 13.15
N VAL A 342 15.86 -16.46 13.45
CA VAL A 342 16.63 -15.25 13.70
C VAL A 342 17.45 -15.48 14.97
N SER A 343 18.75 -15.20 14.92
CA SER A 343 19.58 -15.18 16.12
C SER A 343 19.39 -13.86 16.86
N LEU A 344 19.54 -13.86 18.19
CA LEU A 344 19.50 -12.61 18.97
C LEU A 344 20.53 -11.61 18.43
N SER A 345 21.77 -12.05 18.19
CA SER A 345 22.82 -11.22 17.59
C SER A 345 22.44 -10.64 16.23
N GLY A 346 21.74 -11.40 15.39
CA GLY A 346 21.20 -10.96 14.11
C GLY A 346 20.17 -9.85 14.28
N LEU A 347 19.21 -10.03 15.18
CA LEU A 347 18.22 -9.01 15.52
C LEU A 347 18.89 -7.73 16.06
N LEU A 348 19.83 -7.87 17.00
CA LEU A 348 20.54 -6.73 17.58
C LEU A 348 21.27 -5.91 16.52
N ASN A 349 22.04 -6.57 15.65
CA ASN A 349 22.76 -5.92 14.55
C ASN A 349 21.84 -5.16 13.59
N VAL A 350 20.59 -5.60 13.42
CA VAL A 350 19.62 -4.91 12.58
C VAL A 350 19.08 -3.65 13.26
N LEU A 351 18.90 -3.67 14.58
CA LEU A 351 18.37 -2.55 15.34
C LEU A 351 19.40 -1.42 15.54
N ASP A 352 20.65 -1.76 15.86
CA ASP A 352 21.69 -0.78 16.24
C ASP A 352 23.01 -0.87 15.46
N GLY A 353 23.10 -1.75 14.46
CA GLY A 353 24.32 -1.90 13.68
C GLY A 353 24.67 -0.65 12.89
N VAL A 354 25.95 -0.49 12.52
CA VAL A 354 26.46 0.70 11.81
C VAL A 354 25.76 0.98 10.47
N ALA A 355 25.22 -0.07 9.83
CA ALA A 355 24.49 0.03 8.56
C ALA A 355 22.96 0.15 8.71
N SER A 356 22.45 0.24 9.94
CA SER A 356 21.01 0.28 10.19
C SER A 356 20.44 1.66 9.81
N GLN A 357 19.25 1.68 9.18
CA GLN A 357 18.67 2.90 8.64
C GLN A 357 17.79 3.63 9.68
N ASP A 358 17.86 4.96 9.68
CA ASP A 358 17.17 5.85 10.62
C ASP A 358 15.78 6.29 10.13
N GLY A 359 15.00 6.90 11.02
CA GLY A 359 13.77 7.64 10.70
C GLY A 359 12.51 6.79 10.70
N ARG A 360 12.45 5.79 11.59
CA ARG A 360 11.33 4.86 11.74
C ARG A 360 10.96 4.71 13.20
N VAL A 361 9.68 4.41 13.44
CA VAL A 361 9.17 4.05 14.75
C VAL A 361 9.20 2.53 14.87
N LEU A 362 9.95 2.00 15.83
CA LEU A 362 10.01 0.57 16.11
C LEU A 362 9.10 0.25 17.28
N ILE A 363 8.19 -0.71 17.10
CA ILE A 363 7.34 -1.26 18.15
C ILE A 363 7.63 -2.76 18.25
N MET A 364 7.98 -3.22 19.45
CA MET A 364 8.16 -4.63 19.76
C MET A 364 7.06 -5.07 20.72
N THR A 365 6.46 -6.23 20.48
CA THR A 365 5.49 -6.83 21.39
C THR A 365 6.05 -8.13 22.00
N THR A 366 5.77 -8.35 23.27
CA THR A 366 6.10 -9.61 23.96
C THR A 366 5.04 -9.97 24.99
N ASN A 367 4.86 -11.26 25.25
CA ASN A 367 4.02 -11.72 26.36
C ASN A 367 4.82 -11.90 27.66
N HIS A 368 6.14 -12.10 27.55
CA HIS A 368 7.04 -12.46 28.64
C HIS A 368 8.30 -11.60 28.59
N ILE A 369 8.27 -10.45 29.27
CA ILE A 369 9.42 -9.53 29.30
C ILE A 369 10.65 -10.17 29.98
N GLU A 370 10.40 -11.07 30.92
CA GLU A 370 11.40 -11.85 31.65
C GLU A 370 12.21 -12.81 30.76
N HIS A 371 11.72 -13.15 29.57
CA HIS A 371 12.44 -13.99 28.61
C HIS A 371 13.30 -13.17 27.64
N LEU A 372 13.27 -11.84 27.72
CA LEU A 372 14.06 -10.98 26.85
C LEU A 372 15.45 -10.71 27.41
N ASP A 373 16.44 -10.75 26.51
CA ASP A 373 17.82 -10.41 26.84
C ASP A 373 17.96 -8.90 27.16
N ASP A 374 18.70 -8.58 28.22
CA ASP A 374 18.95 -7.22 28.67
C ASP A 374 19.58 -6.33 27.58
N ALA A 375 20.35 -6.92 26.66
CA ALA A 375 20.91 -6.21 25.52
C ALA A 375 19.81 -5.70 24.59
N LEU A 376 18.73 -6.45 24.37
CA LEU A 376 17.63 -6.04 23.48
C LEU A 376 16.88 -4.83 24.04
N ILE A 377 16.68 -4.79 25.36
CA ILE A 377 15.87 -3.78 26.06
C ILE A 377 16.67 -2.55 26.52
N ARG A 378 17.93 -2.45 26.14
CA ARG A 378 18.81 -1.32 26.46
C ARG A 378 18.37 -0.03 25.75
N SER A 379 18.57 1.11 26.41
CA SER A 379 18.36 2.44 25.82
C SER A 379 19.13 2.62 24.51
N GLY A 380 18.48 3.20 23.50
CA GLY A 380 18.96 3.27 22.11
C GLY A 380 18.37 2.19 21.20
N ARG A 381 17.90 1.06 21.76
CA ARG A 381 17.09 0.05 21.07
C ARG A 381 15.64 0.10 21.54
N VAL A 382 15.44 0.19 22.86
CA VAL A 382 14.14 0.42 23.51
C VAL A 382 14.24 1.67 24.38
N ASP A 383 13.50 2.70 24.01
CA ASP A 383 13.47 3.99 24.71
C ASP A 383 12.31 4.07 25.72
N LYS A 384 11.20 3.37 25.43
CA LYS A 384 10.01 3.35 26.28
C LYS A 384 9.48 1.93 26.43
N LYS A 385 9.18 1.53 27.66
CA LYS A 385 8.54 0.26 28.01
C LYS A 385 7.11 0.54 28.46
N ILE A 386 6.14 -0.17 27.91
CA ILE A 386 4.71 0.02 28.15
C ILE A 386 4.13 -1.31 28.61
N GLU A 387 3.68 -1.32 29.86
CA GLU A 387 3.02 -2.48 30.45
C GLU A 387 1.54 -2.50 30.09
N PHE A 388 1.09 -3.66 29.62
CA PHE A 388 -0.31 -3.97 29.37
C PHE A 388 -0.81 -4.91 30.45
N GLN A 389 -1.57 -4.35 31.37
CA GLN A 389 -2.16 -5.08 32.48
C GLN A 389 -3.48 -5.73 32.07
N LEU A 390 -3.94 -6.67 32.90
CA LEU A 390 -5.29 -7.20 32.82
C LEU A 390 -6.31 -6.09 33.14
N ALA A 391 -7.58 -6.32 32.83
CA ALA A 391 -8.60 -5.29 32.96
C ALA A 391 -8.86 -4.93 34.43
N ASP A 392 -8.84 -3.63 34.73
CA ASP A 392 -9.35 -3.06 35.97
C ASP A 392 -10.82 -2.66 35.81
N ALA A 393 -11.44 -2.19 36.89
CA ALA A 393 -12.82 -1.70 36.86
C ALA A 393 -13.02 -0.56 35.84
N VAL A 394 -12.01 0.28 35.61
CA VAL A 394 -12.08 1.41 34.68
C VAL A 394 -12.15 0.92 33.23
N VAL A 395 -11.29 -0.04 32.87
CA VAL A 395 -11.25 -0.71 31.56
C VAL A 395 -12.54 -1.49 31.35
N ALA A 396 -13.01 -2.26 32.33
CA ALA A 396 -14.27 -3.01 32.24
C ALA A 396 -15.47 -2.07 31.96
N ARG A 397 -15.56 -0.96 32.70
CA ARG A 397 -16.58 0.07 32.48
C ARG A 397 -16.50 0.67 31.07
N LYS A 398 -15.30 1.03 30.61
CA LYS A 398 -15.10 1.60 29.28
C LYS A 398 -15.44 0.61 28.17
N LEU A 399 -15.12 -0.68 28.33
CA LEU A 399 -15.48 -1.73 27.38
C LEU A 399 -16.99 -1.88 27.28
N PHE A 400 -17.71 -1.88 28.41
CA PHE A 400 -19.16 -1.92 28.44
C PHE A 400 -19.77 -0.72 27.69
N CYS A 401 -19.32 0.50 28.02
CA CYS A 401 -19.74 1.71 27.32
C CYS A 401 -19.42 1.63 25.82
N HIS A 402 -18.25 1.11 25.43
CA HIS A 402 -17.85 1.00 24.02
C HIS A 402 -18.77 0.07 23.21
N VAL A 403 -19.32 -0.97 23.82
CA VAL A 403 -20.22 -1.93 23.14
C VAL A 403 -21.66 -1.42 23.08
N PHE A 404 -22.14 -0.74 24.13
CA PHE A 404 -23.57 -0.42 24.29
C PHE A 404 -23.94 1.05 24.15
N GLU A 405 -22.99 2.00 24.25
CA GLU A 405 -23.29 3.42 24.00
C GLU A 405 -23.54 3.64 22.51
N GLN A 406 -24.61 4.40 22.21
CA GLN A 406 -24.94 4.78 20.84
C GLN A 406 -24.04 5.92 20.36
N SER A 407 -23.60 5.82 19.11
CA SER A 407 -22.77 6.84 18.47
C SER A 407 -23.53 8.15 18.24
N ILE A 408 -22.82 9.27 18.12
CA ILE A 408 -23.43 10.60 17.89
C ILE A 408 -24.30 10.61 16.62
N GLU A 409 -23.91 9.88 15.57
CA GLU A 409 -24.70 9.75 14.34
C GLU A 409 -26.03 8.99 14.58
N GLU A 410 -26.04 7.99 15.46
CA GLU A 410 -27.25 7.25 15.85
C GLU A 410 -28.15 8.05 16.81
N LEU A 411 -27.59 9.02 17.54
CA LEU A 411 -28.32 9.87 18.48
C LEU A 411 -29.14 10.96 17.76
N LEU A 412 -28.71 11.43 16.58
CA LEU A 412 -29.39 12.47 15.80
C LEU A 412 -30.77 12.07 15.24
N ILE A 413 -31.12 10.78 15.30
CA ILE A 413 -32.33 10.22 14.66
C ILE A 413 -33.54 10.17 15.62
N SER A 414 -33.40 10.38 16.94
CA SER A 414 -34.57 10.37 17.84
C SER A 414 -34.41 11.17 19.14
N GLU A 415 -35.47 11.86 19.56
CA GLU A 415 -35.53 12.79 20.70
C GLU A 415 -35.36 12.16 22.11
N LYS A 416 -35.27 10.82 22.26
CA LYS A 416 -35.35 10.12 23.57
C LYS A 416 -34.04 9.46 24.09
N ARG A 417 -32.89 9.65 23.43
CA ARG A 417 -31.73 8.74 23.63
C ARG A 417 -30.65 9.16 24.64
N GLU A 418 -30.61 10.41 25.10
CA GLU A 418 -29.63 10.82 26.13
C GLU A 418 -29.86 10.12 27.48
N SER A 419 -31.14 9.82 27.80
CA SER A 419 -31.53 8.96 28.93
C SER A 419 -30.96 7.54 28.80
N ASN A 420 -31.01 6.95 27.60
CA ASN A 420 -30.52 5.58 27.38
C ASN A 420 -28.99 5.47 27.57
N ASN A 421 -28.21 6.43 27.09
CA ASN A 421 -26.76 6.41 27.31
C ASN A 421 -26.42 6.62 28.80
N GLN A 422 -27.21 7.41 29.52
CA GLN A 422 -27.04 7.58 30.97
C GLN A 422 -27.36 6.29 31.74
N GLU A 423 -28.38 5.54 31.34
CA GLU A 423 -28.69 4.21 31.87
C GLU A 423 -27.56 3.22 31.58
N VAL A 424 -27.06 3.16 30.35
CA VAL A 424 -25.90 2.32 29.96
C VAL A 424 -24.69 2.61 30.84
N ARG A 425 -24.40 3.89 31.13
CA ARG A 425 -23.30 4.28 32.02
C ARG A 425 -23.51 3.81 33.46
N GLN A 426 -24.74 3.80 33.96
CA GLN A 426 -25.04 3.26 35.29
C GLN A 426 -24.84 1.73 35.33
N LEU A 427 -25.32 1.02 34.31
CA LEU A 427 -25.10 -0.42 34.16
C LEU A 427 -23.61 -0.76 34.03
N ALA A 428 -22.84 0.08 33.33
CA ALA A 428 -21.39 -0.09 33.19
C ALA A 428 -20.66 -0.03 34.54
N VAL A 429 -21.11 0.82 35.47
CA VAL A 429 -20.55 0.89 36.83
C VAL A 429 -20.88 -0.38 37.63
N GLN A 430 -22.11 -0.88 37.52
CA GLN A 430 -22.50 -2.14 38.15
C GLN A 430 -21.71 -3.31 37.58
N PHE A 431 -21.60 -3.41 36.26
CA PHE A 431 -20.80 -4.41 35.56
C PHE A 431 -19.35 -4.41 36.05
N ALA A 432 -18.72 -3.23 36.10
CA ALA A 432 -17.35 -3.10 36.55
C ALA A 432 -17.12 -3.56 38.00
N SER A 433 -18.14 -3.46 38.86
CA SER A 433 -18.06 -3.94 40.26
C SER A 433 -18.16 -5.47 40.39
N LEU A 434 -18.76 -6.13 39.40
CA LEU A 434 -18.92 -7.60 39.37
C LEU A 434 -17.71 -8.30 38.74
N ILE A 435 -16.90 -7.57 37.97
CA ILE A 435 -15.67 -8.10 37.36
C ILE A 435 -14.52 -8.06 38.39
N PRO A 436 -13.87 -9.20 38.68
CA PRO A 436 -12.68 -9.22 39.52
C PRO A 436 -11.53 -8.40 38.91
N GLU A 437 -10.87 -7.59 39.74
CA GLU A 437 -9.76 -6.74 39.30
C GLU A 437 -8.56 -7.57 38.81
N LEU A 438 -8.00 -7.16 37.67
CA LEU A 438 -6.74 -7.68 37.10
C LEU A 438 -6.73 -9.21 36.88
N GLU A 439 -7.89 -9.84 36.66
CA GLU A 439 -7.97 -11.29 36.42
C GLU A 439 -8.27 -11.64 34.95
N PHE A 440 -9.06 -10.82 34.27
CA PHE A 440 -9.51 -11.04 32.90
C PHE A 440 -8.82 -10.08 31.92
N SER A 441 -8.52 -10.55 30.71
CA SER A 441 -8.01 -9.67 29.68
C SER A 441 -9.15 -8.83 29.08
N PRO A 442 -8.85 -7.63 28.56
CA PRO A 442 -9.81 -6.84 27.78
C PRO A 442 -10.49 -7.65 26.66
N ALA A 443 -9.75 -8.56 26.00
CA ALA A 443 -10.31 -9.43 24.96
C ALA A 443 -11.33 -10.45 25.50
N ASP A 444 -11.10 -11.03 26.69
CA ASP A 444 -12.06 -11.94 27.33
C ASP A 444 -13.38 -11.22 27.61
N ILE A 445 -13.29 -10.04 28.24
CA ILE A 445 -14.45 -9.21 28.59
C ILE A 445 -15.18 -8.78 27.32
N LEU A 446 -14.46 -8.29 26.31
CA LEU A 446 -15.06 -7.86 25.05
C LEU A 446 -15.79 -9.01 24.36
N SER A 447 -15.23 -10.22 24.36
CA SER A 447 -15.86 -11.40 23.77
C SER A 447 -17.18 -11.74 24.46
N PHE A 448 -17.23 -11.66 25.80
CA PHE A 448 -18.46 -11.85 26.58
C PHE A 448 -19.51 -10.77 26.26
N LEU A 449 -19.11 -9.50 26.24
CA LEU A 449 -20.02 -8.39 25.92
C LEU A 449 -20.60 -8.51 24.50
N LEU A 450 -19.79 -8.93 23.53
CA LEU A 450 -20.24 -9.12 22.15
C LEU A 450 -21.17 -10.31 21.98
N ALA A 451 -21.01 -11.38 22.77
CA ALA A 451 -21.93 -12.51 22.79
C ALA A 451 -23.32 -12.10 23.29
N ASN A 452 -23.38 -11.11 24.17
CA ASN A 452 -24.59 -10.58 24.81
C ASN A 452 -24.97 -9.17 24.33
N ARG A 453 -24.60 -8.82 23.08
CA ARG A 453 -24.73 -7.46 22.53
C ARG A 453 -26.17 -6.92 22.45
N ASP A 454 -27.18 -7.78 22.51
CA ASP A 454 -28.58 -7.39 22.29
C ASP A 454 -29.23 -6.82 23.56
N SER A 455 -28.68 -7.07 24.75
CA SER A 455 -29.28 -6.65 26.02
C SER A 455 -28.23 -6.28 27.08
N PRO A 456 -28.03 -4.98 27.38
CA PRO A 456 -27.11 -4.51 28.42
C PRO A 456 -27.47 -5.05 29.82
N SER A 457 -28.76 -5.18 30.12
CA SER A 457 -29.23 -5.74 31.40
C SER A 457 -29.03 -7.27 31.49
N GLY A 458 -29.10 -7.97 30.35
CA GLY A 458 -28.82 -9.42 30.29
C GLY A 458 -27.38 -9.75 30.67
N VAL A 459 -26.43 -8.91 30.26
CA VAL A 459 -25.01 -9.03 30.64
C VAL A 459 -24.84 -9.09 32.16
N LEU A 460 -25.57 -8.28 32.92
CA LEU A 460 -25.47 -8.25 34.38
C LEU A 460 -26.04 -9.51 35.05
N ALA A 461 -27.02 -10.16 34.43
CA ALA A 461 -27.57 -11.42 34.94
C ALA A 461 -26.61 -12.59 34.73
N GLU A 462 -25.83 -12.58 33.64
CA GLU A 462 -24.97 -13.69 33.24
C GLU A 462 -23.50 -13.53 33.68
N VAL A 463 -23.07 -12.34 34.09
CA VAL A 463 -21.65 -12.06 34.36
C VAL A 463 -21.07 -12.92 35.48
N GLU A 464 -21.81 -13.16 36.57
CA GLU A 464 -21.31 -13.97 37.69
C GLU A 464 -21.15 -15.45 37.30
N GLU A 465 -22.06 -15.97 36.49
CA GLU A 465 -21.98 -17.32 35.93
C GLU A 465 -20.78 -17.43 34.97
N TRP A 466 -20.59 -16.44 34.09
CA TRP A 466 -19.48 -16.39 33.16
C TRP A 466 -18.12 -16.32 33.88
N VAL A 467 -17.98 -15.48 34.91
CA VAL A 467 -16.75 -15.38 35.73
C VAL A 467 -16.44 -16.73 36.38
N SER A 468 -17.45 -17.39 36.95
CA SER A 468 -17.29 -18.69 37.62
C SER A 468 -16.91 -19.81 36.65
N SER A 469 -17.59 -19.88 35.50
CA SER A 469 -17.31 -20.85 34.44
C SER A 469 -15.89 -20.68 33.88
N THR A 470 -15.50 -19.44 33.55
CA THR A 470 -14.18 -19.15 33.00
C THR A 470 -13.05 -19.46 33.98
N ARG A 471 -13.27 -19.21 35.28
CA ARG A 471 -12.34 -19.64 36.36
C ARG A 471 -12.18 -21.16 36.37
N GLY A 472 -13.29 -21.90 36.28
CA GLY A 472 -13.30 -23.36 36.20
C GLY A 472 -12.50 -23.89 35.02
N GLU A 473 -12.75 -23.37 33.81
CA GLU A 473 -12.00 -23.76 32.60
C GLU A 473 -10.51 -23.46 32.70
N ARG A 474 -10.13 -22.29 33.23
CA ARG A 474 -8.72 -21.92 33.44
C ARG A 474 -8.04 -22.80 34.47
N ALA A 475 -8.75 -23.20 35.53
CA ALA A 475 -8.24 -24.14 36.53
C ALA A 475 -8.02 -25.54 35.92
N LEU A 476 -8.95 -26.02 35.08
CA LEU A 476 -8.83 -27.27 34.33
C LEU A 476 -7.64 -27.24 33.35
N ARG A 477 -7.46 -26.16 32.59
CA ARG A 477 -6.30 -26.00 31.68
C ARG A 477 -4.98 -25.96 32.43
N ARG A 478 -4.93 -25.31 33.60
CA ARG A 478 -3.73 -25.30 34.46
C ARG A 478 -3.46 -26.67 35.07
N GLY A 479 -4.50 -27.41 35.48
CA GLY A 479 -4.36 -28.76 36.03
C GLY A 479 -3.95 -29.81 35.00
N GLY A 480 -4.44 -29.70 33.75
CA GLY A 480 -4.08 -30.61 32.65
C GLY A 480 -2.63 -30.47 32.17
N ALA A 481 -2.01 -29.31 32.36
CA ALA A 481 -0.60 -29.07 32.01
C ALA A 481 0.38 -29.86 32.91
N TRP A 482 -0.02 -30.27 34.11
CA TRP A 482 0.80 -31.10 35.01
C TRP A 482 0.73 -32.59 34.70
N VAL A 483 -0.32 -33.06 34.01
CA VAL A 483 -0.51 -34.50 33.71
C VAL A 483 0.23 -34.94 32.44
N GLN A 484 0.76 -34.00 31.65
CA GLN A 484 1.54 -34.29 30.44
C GLN A 484 3.07 -34.21 30.64
N SER A 485 3.53 -33.98 31.88
CA SER A 485 4.93 -33.81 32.23
C SER A 485 5.43 -34.79 33.29
N ASP A 486 4.81 -35.97 33.40
CA ASP A 486 5.26 -37.10 34.23
C ASP A 486 5.59 -38.34 33.37
#